data_AF-A0AAY4D6I8-F1
#
_entry.id   AF-A0AAY4D6I8-F1
#
_cell.length_a   1.000
_cell.length_b   1.000
_cell.length_c   1.000
_cell.angle_alpha   90.00
_cell.angle_beta   90.00
_cell.angle_gamma   90.00
#
_symmetry.space_group_name_H-M   'P 1'
#
loop_
_entity.id
_entity.type
_entity.pdbx_description
1 polymer ?
#
loop_
_entity_poly.entity_id
_entity_poly.type
_entity_poly.pdbx_seq_one_letter_code
_entity_poly.pdbx_strand_id
1 'polypeptide(L)'
;MNGLSVSELCGLFCCPPCPSRIAAKLAFLPPVPTYALLPDLDSGPAVTPRGRGGTVCGAEGRWKLHLTERAEFQYSQRELDGTEVFLTRSSRGNRVGCMYIRCAPTASFYIGLGTRINCNIFSYDYSGYGVSTGKPSEKNLYADIDAAWDALRSRALAPCPRWIWRQDMSLSLTPRRRTALMPSPSK
;
A
#
# COMPACT_ATOMS: atom_id res chain seq x y z
N MET A 1 -9.00 25.20 5.04
CA MET A 1 -8.02 24.97 3.96
C MET A 1 -6.84 25.89 4.24
N ASN A 2 -5.69 25.33 4.64
CA ASN A 2 -4.57 26.14 5.12
C ASN A 2 -3.81 26.78 3.94
N GLY A 3 -3.42 28.04 4.14
CA GLY A 3 -3.08 29.02 3.12
C GLY A 3 -1.74 28.82 2.41
N LEU A 4 -1.79 28.83 1.09
CA LEU A 4 -0.67 29.17 0.23
C LEU A 4 -0.71 30.68 0.01
N SER A 5 0.40 31.38 0.24
CA SER A 5 0.45 32.82 0.00
C SER A 5 0.35 33.12 -1.49
N VAL A 6 -0.14 34.32 -1.85
CA VAL A 6 -0.23 34.76 -3.26
C VAL A 6 1.14 34.72 -3.94
N SER A 7 2.22 34.98 -3.20
CA SER A 7 3.59 34.87 -3.70
C SER A 7 4.01 33.43 -4.04
N GLU A 8 3.56 32.43 -3.29
CA GLU A 8 3.81 31.01 -3.57
C GLU A 8 3.03 30.53 -4.80
N LEU A 9 1.81 31.04 -5.00
CA LEU A 9 1.00 30.80 -6.18
C LEU A 9 1.63 31.40 -7.45
N CYS A 10 2.11 32.65 -7.39
CA CYS A 10 2.79 33.27 -8.53
C CYS A 10 4.09 32.54 -8.90
N GLY A 11 4.83 32.01 -7.93
CA GLY A 11 6.04 31.20 -8.18
C GLY A 11 5.77 29.83 -8.81
N LEU A 12 4.56 29.29 -8.65
CA LEU A 12 4.12 28.02 -9.25
C LEU A 12 3.71 28.17 -10.72
N PHE A 13 3.10 29.30 -11.08
CA PHE A 13 2.47 29.48 -12.41
C PHE A 13 3.23 30.43 -13.36
N CYS A 14 4.05 31.36 -12.86
CA CYS A 14 4.65 32.41 -13.70
C CYS A 14 6.14 32.22 -14.03
N CYS A 15 6.82 31.19 -13.50
CA CYS A 15 8.24 30.91 -13.76
C CYS A 15 8.50 29.40 -13.94
N PRO A 16 8.43 28.83 -15.17
CA PRO A 16 8.78 27.43 -15.41
C PRO A 16 10.32 27.29 -15.43
N PRO A 17 10.94 26.27 -14.80
CA PRO A 17 10.48 24.89 -14.60
C PRO A 17 10.10 24.65 -13.15
N CYS A 18 8.95 24.02 -12.88
CA CYS A 18 8.54 23.72 -11.51
C CYS A 18 9.66 22.92 -10.81
N PRO A 19 10.38 23.48 -9.81
CA PRO A 19 11.40 22.73 -9.12
C PRO A 19 10.74 21.47 -8.56
N SER A 20 11.40 20.32 -8.66
CA SER A 20 10.90 19.04 -8.14
C SER A 20 10.36 19.15 -6.70
N ARG A 21 10.87 20.12 -5.91
CA ARG A 21 10.39 20.47 -4.57
C ARG A 21 8.95 20.99 -4.52
N ILE A 22 8.50 21.76 -5.52
CA ILE A 22 7.12 22.27 -5.61
C ILE A 22 6.19 21.13 -6.07
N ALA A 23 6.58 20.39 -7.11
CA ALA A 23 5.83 19.23 -7.57
C ALA A 23 5.67 18.18 -6.46
N ALA A 24 6.74 17.91 -5.70
CA ALA A 24 6.67 17.04 -4.53
C ALA A 24 5.70 17.59 -3.47
N LYS A 25 5.78 18.88 -3.12
CA LYS A 25 4.85 19.47 -2.15
C LYS A 25 3.38 19.37 -2.59
N LEU A 26 3.08 19.50 -3.88
CA LEU A 26 1.72 19.35 -4.41
C LEU A 26 1.29 17.88 -4.52
N ALA A 27 2.19 16.99 -4.94
CA ALA A 27 1.92 15.56 -5.04
C ALA A 27 1.73 14.90 -3.67
N PHE A 28 2.25 15.52 -2.61
CA PHE A 28 2.34 14.95 -1.28
C PHE A 28 1.54 15.68 -0.19
N LEU A 29 0.28 16.05 -0.48
CA LEU A 29 -0.65 16.59 0.52
C LEU A 29 -1.60 15.47 0.99
N PRO A 30 -1.33 14.80 2.12
CA PRO A 30 -2.21 13.75 2.62
C PRO A 30 -3.57 14.34 3.03
N PRO A 31 -4.68 13.71 2.63
CA PRO A 31 -5.98 14.06 3.18
C PRO A 31 -6.03 13.72 4.68
N VAL A 32 -7.00 14.29 5.38
CA VAL A 32 -7.28 13.90 6.77
C VAL A 32 -7.66 12.41 6.77
N PRO A 33 -7.00 11.56 7.57
CA PRO A 33 -7.34 10.15 7.65
C PRO A 33 -8.80 9.95 8.06
N THR A 34 -9.50 9.07 7.35
CA THR A 34 -10.89 8.69 7.65
C THR A 34 -10.97 7.36 8.39
N TYR A 35 -9.85 6.81 8.84
CA TYR A 35 -9.78 5.54 9.55
C TYR A 35 -8.61 5.53 10.55
N ALA A 36 -8.66 4.56 11.46
CA ALA A 36 -7.60 4.26 12.42
C ALA A 36 -7.41 2.74 12.55
N LEU A 37 -6.20 2.32 12.95
CA LEU A 37 -5.92 0.95 13.35
C LEU A 37 -5.90 0.88 14.87
N LEU A 38 -6.80 0.10 15.44
CA LEU A 38 -6.91 -0.10 16.89
C LEU A 38 -6.40 -1.50 17.24
N PRO A 39 -5.65 -1.66 18.34
CA PRO A 39 -5.28 -2.98 18.81
C PRO A 39 -6.54 -3.75 19.22
N ASP A 40 -6.66 -4.98 18.74
CA ASP A 40 -7.78 -5.88 19.05
C ASP A 40 -7.52 -6.58 20.37
N LEU A 41 -7.96 -5.96 21.45
CA LEU A 41 -7.75 -6.44 22.83
C LEU A 41 -8.59 -7.68 23.17
N ASP A 42 -9.65 -7.96 22.40
CA ASP A 42 -10.52 -9.12 22.60
C ASP A 42 -9.95 -10.39 21.96
N SER A 43 -8.91 -10.24 21.13
CA SER A 43 -8.17 -11.36 20.59
C SER A 43 -7.23 -11.90 21.66
N GLY A 44 -7.48 -13.12 22.14
CA GLY A 44 -6.46 -13.90 22.84
C GLY A 44 -5.16 -13.99 22.01
N PRO A 45 -4.04 -14.47 22.60
CA PRO A 45 -2.76 -14.56 21.90
C PRO A 45 -2.94 -15.19 20.52
N ALA A 46 -2.44 -14.51 19.48
CA ALA A 46 -2.76 -14.79 18.09
C ALA A 46 -2.60 -16.29 17.75
N VAL A 47 -3.72 -17.01 17.64
CA VAL A 47 -3.75 -18.34 17.04
C VAL A 47 -3.82 -18.12 15.53
N THR A 48 -2.65 -18.11 14.89
CA THR A 48 -2.56 -18.20 13.44
C THR A 48 -3.28 -19.48 12.97
N PRO A 49 -4.09 -19.45 11.89
CA PRO A 49 -4.52 -20.68 11.24
C PRO A 49 -3.27 -21.48 10.88
N ARG A 50 -3.26 -22.75 11.25
CA ARG A 50 -2.13 -23.69 11.14
C ARG A 50 -1.80 -23.94 9.65
N GLY A 51 -1.11 -22.99 9.04
CA GLY A 51 -0.50 -23.08 7.71
C GLY A 51 1.00 -23.33 7.87
N ARG A 52 1.47 -24.42 7.27
CA ARG A 52 2.81 -25.02 7.42
C ARG A 52 3.96 -24.06 7.09
N GLY A 53 4.71 -23.65 8.12
CA GLY A 53 6.10 -23.18 8.03
C GLY A 53 6.33 -21.78 7.46
N GLY A 54 6.24 -20.74 8.29
CA GLY A 54 6.71 -19.39 7.98
C GLY A 54 7.16 -18.67 9.25
N THR A 55 8.40 -18.18 9.26
CA THR A 55 9.02 -17.47 10.39
C THR A 55 8.20 -16.24 10.75
N VAL A 56 7.68 -16.20 11.98
CA VAL A 56 6.83 -15.13 12.50
C VAL A 56 7.68 -13.89 12.74
N CYS A 57 7.54 -12.88 11.88
CA CYS A 57 7.99 -11.54 12.18
C CYS A 57 6.99 -10.89 13.16
N GLY A 58 7.31 -10.97 14.46
CA GLY A 58 6.83 -10.07 15.52
C GLY A 58 5.40 -10.32 16.00
N ALA A 59 5.29 -10.64 17.30
CA ALA A 59 4.04 -10.71 18.06
C ALA A 59 3.41 -9.32 18.29
N GLU A 60 3.06 -8.61 17.21
CA GLU A 60 2.17 -7.47 17.33
C GLU A 60 0.74 -7.97 17.23
N GLY A 61 -0.09 -7.61 18.22
CA GLY A 61 -1.47 -8.08 18.35
C GLY A 61 -2.29 -7.88 17.08
N ARG A 62 -3.42 -8.60 16.99
CA ARG A 62 -4.37 -8.38 15.89
C ARG A 62 -4.81 -6.92 15.90
N TRP A 63 -4.89 -6.31 14.72
CA TRP A 63 -5.37 -4.93 14.57
C TRP A 63 -6.78 -4.95 13.96
N LYS A 64 -7.65 -4.05 14.41
CA LYS A 64 -8.98 -3.81 13.87
C LYS A 64 -9.01 -2.49 13.11
N LEU A 65 -9.65 -2.51 11.95
CA LEU A 65 -9.89 -1.32 11.15
C LEU A 65 -11.11 -0.57 11.69
N HIS A 66 -10.89 0.64 12.19
CA HIS A 66 -11.95 1.52 12.66
C HIS A 66 -12.15 2.65 11.67
N LEU A 67 -13.31 2.70 11.02
CA LEU A 67 -13.68 3.78 10.11
C LEU A 67 -14.33 4.92 10.90
N THR A 68 -13.99 6.15 10.54
CA THR A 68 -14.68 7.35 11.06
C THR A 68 -16.02 7.53 10.35
N GLU A 69 -16.92 8.34 10.92
CA GLU A 69 -18.21 8.69 10.28
C GLU A 69 -18.04 9.37 8.91
N ARG A 70 -16.86 9.96 8.65
CA ARG A 70 -16.52 10.56 7.36
C ARG A 70 -16.11 9.55 6.29
N ALA A 71 -15.83 8.31 6.69
CA ALA A 71 -15.55 7.25 5.74
C ALA A 71 -16.86 6.88 5.03
N GLU A 72 -16.98 7.23 3.77
CA GLU A 72 -18.09 6.80 2.91
C GLU A 72 -17.95 5.31 2.55
N PHE A 73 -18.04 4.45 3.56
CA PHE A 73 -17.99 3.00 3.39
C PHE A 73 -19.35 2.47 2.97
N GLN A 74 -19.45 2.04 1.72
CA GLN A 74 -20.71 1.67 1.08
C GLN A 74 -21.12 0.20 1.34
N TYR A 75 -20.42 -0.50 2.24
CA TYR A 75 -20.49 -1.94 2.44
C TYR A 75 -20.87 -2.33 3.87
N SER A 76 -21.21 -3.60 4.05
CA SER A 76 -21.61 -4.14 5.35
C SER A 76 -20.41 -4.31 6.30
N GLN A 77 -20.68 -4.28 7.61
CA GLN A 77 -19.64 -4.55 8.63
C GLN A 77 -18.96 -5.91 8.42
N ARG A 78 -19.69 -6.92 7.94
CA ARG A 78 -19.15 -8.25 7.61
C ARG A 78 -18.03 -8.17 6.56
N GLU A 79 -18.14 -7.26 5.59
CA GLU A 79 -17.11 -7.07 4.57
C GLU A 79 -15.90 -6.33 5.14
N LEU A 80 -16.14 -5.38 6.05
CA LEU A 80 -15.08 -4.69 6.78
C LEU A 80 -14.26 -5.67 7.64
N ASP A 81 -14.94 -6.58 8.34
CA ASP A 81 -14.33 -7.61 9.19
C ASP A 81 -13.46 -8.62 8.41
N GLY A 82 -13.69 -8.74 7.10
CA GLY A 82 -12.86 -9.53 6.18
C GLY A 82 -11.56 -8.85 5.76
N THR A 83 -11.35 -7.58 6.15
CA THR A 83 -10.14 -6.83 5.86
C THR A 83 -9.12 -7.06 6.97
N GLU A 84 -8.02 -7.74 6.64
CA GLU A 84 -6.89 -7.92 7.54
C GLU A 84 -6.03 -6.66 7.50
N VAL A 85 -5.76 -6.06 8.65
CA VAL A 85 -4.96 -4.83 8.75
C VAL A 85 -3.78 -5.04 9.68
N PHE A 86 -2.65 -4.40 9.35
CA PHE A 86 -1.44 -4.49 10.16
C PHE A 86 -0.46 -3.37 9.84
N LEU A 87 0.56 -3.25 10.68
CA LEU A 87 1.70 -2.36 10.46
C LEU A 87 2.93 -3.16 10.02
N THR A 88 3.69 -2.60 9.08
CA THR A 88 5.06 -3.03 8.76
C THR A 88 6.03 -1.88 9.02
N ARG A 89 7.34 -2.15 9.02
CA ARG A 89 8.37 -1.13 9.23
C ARG A 89 9.26 -1.02 7.99
N SER A 90 9.39 0.19 7.46
CA SER A 90 10.29 0.45 6.34
C SER A 90 11.75 0.50 6.76
N SER A 91 12.66 0.36 5.79
CA SER A 91 14.11 0.47 5.99
C SER A 91 14.55 1.84 6.56
N ARG A 92 13.67 2.84 6.45
CA ARG A 92 13.86 4.20 6.99
C ARG A 92 13.23 4.40 8.37
N GLY A 93 12.68 3.32 8.95
CA GLY A 93 12.13 3.30 10.31
C GLY A 93 10.68 3.76 10.44
N ASN A 94 10.00 4.07 9.32
CA ASN A 94 8.59 4.46 9.36
C ASN A 94 7.72 3.21 9.55
N ARG A 95 6.69 3.33 10.39
CA ARG A 95 5.56 2.39 10.40
C ARG A 95 4.66 2.67 9.21
N VAL A 96 4.33 1.61 8.48
CA VAL A 96 3.54 1.63 7.24
C VAL A 96 2.26 0.82 7.46
N GLY A 97 1.10 1.47 7.31
CA GLY A 97 -0.21 0.83 7.36
C GLY A 97 -0.44 -0.06 6.14
N CYS A 98 -0.81 -1.30 6.36
CA CYS A 98 -1.13 -2.27 5.31
C CYS A 98 -2.53 -2.85 5.53
N MET A 99 -3.24 -3.09 4.43
CA MET A 99 -4.53 -3.77 4.40
C MET A 99 -4.48 -4.90 3.38
N TYR A 100 -5.06 -6.03 3.74
CA TYR A 100 -5.17 -7.22 2.91
C TYR A 100 -6.61 -7.70 2.90
N ILE A 101 -7.17 -7.83 1.70
CA ILE A 101 -8.53 -8.28 1.47
C ILE A 101 -8.44 -9.57 0.67
N ARG A 102 -8.88 -10.66 1.29
CA ARG A 102 -9.06 -11.93 0.59
C ARG A 102 -10.36 -11.86 -0.19
N CYS A 103 -10.26 -11.88 -1.52
CA CYS A 103 -11.44 -11.85 -2.35
C CYS A 103 -12.07 -13.25 -2.36
N ALA A 104 -13.20 -13.36 -1.66
CA ALA A 104 -14.06 -14.53 -1.72
C ALA A 104 -15.24 -14.25 -2.67
N PRO A 105 -15.90 -15.29 -3.21
CA PRO A 105 -17.00 -15.13 -4.17
C PRO A 105 -18.20 -14.28 -3.71
N THR A 106 -18.25 -13.85 -2.45
CA THR A 106 -19.42 -13.24 -1.79
C THR A 106 -19.24 -11.80 -1.33
N ALA A 107 -18.32 -11.00 -1.89
CA ALA A 107 -18.15 -9.63 -1.40
C ALA A 107 -18.11 -8.55 -2.51
N SER A 108 -18.41 -7.28 -2.18
CA SER A 108 -19.11 -6.42 -3.13
C SER A 108 -18.47 -5.11 -3.66
N PHE A 109 -17.20 -4.71 -3.36
CA PHE A 109 -16.55 -3.62 -4.18
C PHE A 109 -15.04 -3.61 -4.37
N TYR A 110 -14.21 -3.56 -3.30
CA TYR A 110 -12.82 -4.03 -3.44
C TYR A 110 -12.85 -5.52 -3.81
N ILE A 111 -13.79 -6.24 -3.19
CA ILE A 111 -14.12 -7.59 -3.63
C ILE A 111 -14.93 -7.61 -4.94
N GLY A 112 -15.64 -6.55 -5.32
CA GLY A 112 -16.28 -6.46 -6.65
C GLY A 112 -15.25 -6.48 -7.79
N LEU A 113 -14.21 -5.64 -7.70
CA LEU A 113 -13.06 -5.68 -8.61
C LEU A 113 -12.33 -7.02 -8.46
N GLY A 114 -11.93 -7.38 -7.23
CA GLY A 114 -11.16 -8.59 -6.92
C GLY A 114 -11.85 -9.90 -7.33
N THR A 115 -13.18 -9.98 -7.25
CA THR A 115 -13.97 -11.15 -7.71
C THR A 115 -14.04 -11.17 -9.23
N ARG A 116 -14.21 -10.01 -9.89
CA ARG A 116 -14.23 -9.92 -11.36
C ARG A 116 -12.87 -10.24 -11.99
N ILE A 117 -11.77 -9.88 -11.33
CA ILE A 117 -10.40 -10.18 -11.79
C ILE A 117 -9.81 -11.44 -11.13
N ASN A 118 -10.55 -12.08 -10.22
CA ASN A 118 -10.16 -13.24 -9.42
C ASN A 118 -8.80 -13.08 -8.70
N CYS A 119 -8.60 -11.94 -8.02
CA CYS A 119 -7.37 -11.63 -7.29
C CYS A 119 -7.68 -11.13 -5.87
N ASN A 120 -6.81 -11.49 -4.92
CA ASN A 120 -6.75 -10.82 -3.62
C ASN A 120 -6.22 -9.39 -3.78
N ILE A 121 -6.57 -8.51 -2.84
CA ILE A 121 -6.14 -7.11 -2.86
C ILE A 121 -5.23 -6.84 -1.68
N PHE A 122 -4.10 -6.21 -1.98
CA PHE A 122 -3.18 -5.70 -0.98
C PHE A 122 -2.97 -4.22 -1.23
N SER A 123 -3.20 -3.40 -0.21
CA SER A 123 -2.97 -1.97 -0.23
C SER A 123 -2.16 -1.55 0.98
N TYR A 124 -1.48 -0.42 0.86
CA TYR A 124 -0.71 0.17 1.94
C TYR A 124 -0.70 1.69 1.79
N ASP A 125 -0.55 2.38 2.92
CA ASP A 125 -0.41 3.83 2.98
C ASP A 125 1.04 4.23 2.76
N TYR A 126 1.27 5.29 2.00
CA TYR A 126 2.59 5.92 1.95
C TYR A 126 2.95 6.62 3.26
N SER A 127 4.24 6.76 3.56
CA SER A 127 4.72 7.52 4.70
C SER A 127 4.07 8.91 4.77
N GLY A 128 3.44 9.22 5.90
CA GLY A 128 2.72 10.48 6.13
C GLY A 128 1.26 10.50 5.64
N TYR A 129 0.74 9.39 5.10
CA TYR A 129 -0.67 9.22 4.75
C TYR A 129 -1.36 8.29 5.73
N GLY A 130 -2.67 8.48 5.90
CA GLY A 130 -3.53 7.63 6.74
C GLY A 130 -2.91 7.36 8.12
N VAL A 131 -2.58 6.11 8.40
CA VAL A 131 -1.96 5.68 9.68
C VAL A 131 -0.43 5.54 9.59
N SER A 132 0.14 5.66 8.39
CA SER A 132 1.58 5.58 8.16
C SER A 132 2.31 6.80 8.73
N THR A 133 3.36 6.52 9.48
CA THR A 133 4.23 7.56 10.06
C THR A 133 5.24 8.12 9.06
N GLY A 134 5.97 9.15 9.45
CA GLY A 134 7.03 9.75 8.63
C GLY A 134 6.51 10.92 7.80
N LYS A 135 7.33 11.36 6.83
CA LYS A 135 6.99 12.45 5.92
C LYS A 135 6.84 11.94 4.49
N PRO A 136 5.89 12.46 3.72
CA PRO A 136 5.83 12.16 2.31
C PRO A 136 7.11 12.60 1.60
N SER A 137 7.77 11.68 0.92
CA SER A 137 8.93 11.95 0.07
C SER A 137 9.18 10.76 -0.83
N GLU A 138 9.80 10.99 -1.98
CA GLU A 138 10.20 9.94 -2.92
C GLU A 138 11.05 8.83 -2.25
N LYS A 139 12.01 9.21 -1.41
CA LYS A 139 12.87 8.24 -0.70
C LYS A 139 12.09 7.37 0.28
N ASN A 140 11.09 7.93 0.96
CA ASN A 140 10.22 7.15 1.84
C ASN A 140 9.28 6.27 1.02
N LEU A 141 8.72 6.79 -0.08
CA LEU A 141 7.86 6.03 -0.98
C LEU A 141 8.52 4.74 -1.47
N TYR A 142 9.77 4.80 -1.93
CA TYR A 142 10.51 3.60 -2.32
C TYR A 142 10.73 2.62 -1.16
N ALA A 143 11.08 3.12 0.03
CA ALA A 143 11.25 2.29 1.22
C ALA A 143 9.93 1.64 1.68
N ASP A 144 8.80 2.33 1.49
CA ASP A 144 7.47 1.83 1.83
C ASP A 144 7.02 0.73 0.85
N ILE A 145 7.32 0.88 -0.45
CA ILE A 145 7.08 -0.16 -1.48
C ILE A 145 7.78 -1.46 -1.08
N ASP A 146 9.07 -1.40 -0.74
CA ASP A 146 9.86 -2.58 -0.36
C ASP A 146 9.29 -3.23 0.92
N ALA A 147 8.96 -2.42 1.93
CA ALA A 147 8.43 -2.90 3.20
C ALA A 147 7.05 -3.56 3.06
N ALA A 148 6.18 -2.98 2.24
CA ALA A 148 4.86 -3.50 1.96
C ALA A 148 4.95 -4.79 1.14
N TRP A 149 5.85 -4.84 0.15
CA TRP A 149 6.13 -6.03 -0.65
C TRP A 149 6.66 -7.19 0.21
N ASP A 150 7.61 -6.93 1.10
CA ASP A 150 8.16 -7.95 2.01
C ASP A 150 7.11 -8.44 3.01
N ALA A 151 6.25 -7.54 3.50
CA ALA A 151 5.16 -7.91 4.38
C ALA A 151 4.11 -8.77 3.67
N LEU A 152 3.75 -8.44 2.43
CA LEU A 152 2.83 -9.25 1.62
C LEU A 152 3.38 -10.68 1.43
N ARG A 153 4.66 -10.82 1.08
CA ARG A 153 5.28 -12.14 0.87
C ARG A 153 5.37 -12.97 2.14
N SER A 154 5.71 -12.34 3.26
CA SER A 154 5.85 -13.05 4.54
C SER A 154 4.50 -13.45 5.13
N ARG A 155 3.45 -12.64 4.97
CA ARG A 155 2.14 -12.86 5.60
C ARG A 155 1.14 -13.59 4.72
N ALA A 156 1.09 -13.31 3.42
CA ALA A 156 0.00 -13.80 2.58
C ALA A 156 0.24 -15.20 1.98
N LEU A 157 1.39 -15.85 2.24
CA LEU A 157 1.83 -17.10 1.59
C LEU A 157 1.66 -17.10 0.06
N ALA A 158 1.45 -15.93 -0.55
CA ALA A 158 1.17 -15.81 -1.96
C ALA A 158 2.44 -16.20 -2.71
N PRO A 159 2.46 -17.31 -3.46
CA PRO A 159 3.57 -17.63 -4.34
C PRO A 159 3.49 -16.62 -5.49
N CYS A 160 4.00 -15.41 -5.27
CA CYS A 160 4.12 -14.40 -6.30
C CYS A 160 5.52 -14.57 -6.91
N PRO A 161 5.64 -14.99 -8.19
CA PRO A 161 6.91 -14.97 -8.87
C PRO A 161 7.50 -13.57 -8.80
N ARG A 162 8.81 -13.44 -8.54
CA ARG A 162 9.47 -12.12 -8.59
C ARG A 162 9.40 -11.62 -10.03
N TRP A 163 8.52 -10.68 -10.34
CA TRP A 163 8.47 -10.10 -11.68
C TRP A 163 9.60 -9.06 -11.85
N ILE A 164 10.49 -9.27 -12.80
CA ILE A 164 11.58 -8.33 -13.09
C ILE A 164 11.18 -7.53 -14.33
N TRP A 165 11.29 -6.21 -14.23
CA TRP A 165 11.32 -5.35 -15.41
C TRP A 165 12.61 -5.60 -16.18
N ARG A 166 12.54 -6.34 -17.29
CA ARG A 166 13.63 -6.38 -18.27
C ARG A 166 13.42 -5.26 -19.28
N GLN A 167 14.34 -4.31 -19.28
CA GLN A 167 14.55 -3.45 -20.43
C GLN A 167 15.40 -4.26 -21.41
N ASP A 168 14.82 -4.65 -22.54
CA ASP A 168 15.58 -5.33 -23.60
C ASP A 168 16.55 -4.30 -24.20
N MET A 169 17.80 -4.29 -23.74
CA MET A 169 18.88 -3.54 -24.36
C MET A 169 19.53 -4.40 -25.44
N SER A 170 18.76 -4.78 -26.47
CA SER A 170 19.32 -5.28 -27.72
C SER A 170 19.10 -4.22 -28.82
N LEU A 171 20.21 -3.66 -29.30
CA LEU A 171 20.27 -2.78 -30.47
C LEU A 171 19.98 -3.58 -31.75
N SER A 172 18.75 -4.06 -31.92
CA SER A 172 18.29 -4.66 -33.17
C SER A 172 17.14 -3.83 -33.74
N LEU A 173 17.32 -3.36 -34.98
CA LEU A 173 16.44 -2.42 -35.69
C LEU A 173 15.11 -3.03 -36.18
N THR A 174 14.55 -4.00 -35.46
CA THR A 174 13.23 -4.56 -35.77
C THR A 174 12.19 -4.12 -34.74
N PRO A 175 11.05 -3.54 -35.16
CA PRO A 175 10.05 -3.08 -34.21
C PRO A 175 9.24 -4.28 -33.70
N ARG A 176 9.57 -4.83 -32.52
CA ARG A 176 8.62 -5.71 -31.82
C ARG A 176 8.57 -5.54 -30.31
N ARG A 177 7.33 -5.19 -29.91
CA ARG A 177 6.53 -5.61 -28.76
C ARG A 177 6.97 -5.18 -27.35
N ARG A 178 6.06 -4.39 -26.76
CA ARG A 178 5.67 -4.27 -25.35
C ARG A 178 6.70 -4.76 -24.34
N THR A 179 7.25 -3.78 -23.62
CA THR A 179 7.61 -3.91 -22.20
C THR A 179 6.64 -4.86 -21.49
N ALA A 180 7.14 -6.02 -21.09
CA ALA A 180 6.35 -7.04 -20.41
C ALA A 180 7.04 -7.39 -19.09
N LEU A 181 6.26 -7.41 -18.00
CA LEU A 181 6.70 -8.04 -16.76
C LEU A 181 6.92 -9.53 -17.04
N MET A 182 8.12 -10.02 -16.73
CA MET A 182 8.49 -11.42 -16.88
C MET A 182 8.85 -12.01 -15.50
N PRO A 183 8.54 -13.29 -15.24
CA PRO A 183 8.96 -13.93 -13.99
C PRO A 183 10.49 -13.97 -13.93
N SER A 184 11.05 -13.75 -12.75
CA SER A 184 12.47 -13.98 -12.48
C SER A 184 12.76 -15.46 -12.72
N PRO A 185 13.83 -15.79 -13.46
CA PRO A 185 14.25 -17.18 -13.55
C PRO A 185 14.54 -17.70 -12.14
N SER A 186 14.08 -18.91 -11.86
CA SER A 186 14.48 -19.68 -10.68
C SER A 186 15.99 -19.94 -10.77
N LYS A 187 16.71 -19.62 -9.70
CA LYS A 187 18.11 -20.06 -9.55
C LYS A 187 18.17 -21.56 -9.36
#